data_AF-A0A844D9K8-F1
#
_entry.id   AF-A0A844D9K8-F1
#
_cell.length_a   1.000
_cell.length_b   1.000
_cell.length_c   1.000
_cell.angle_alpha   90.00
_cell.angle_beta   90.00
_cell.angle_gamma   90.00
#
_symmetry.space_group_name_H-M   'P 1'
#
loop_
_entity.id
_entity.type
_entity.pdbx_description
1 polymer ?
#
loop_
_entity_poly.entity_id
_entity_poly.type
_entity_poly.pdbx_seq_one_letter_code
_entity_poly.pdbx_strand_id
1 'polypeptide(L)' 'MQTKLNTVLLIVATIALVFTGYREMNSKPQIHDVNDGACTQEAIKAISSITERAVQSSRCAQRGK' A
#
# COMPACT_ATOMS: atom_id res chain seq x y z
N MET A 1 -10.63 -12.28 -38.04
CA MET A 1 -9.57 -12.52 -37.02
C MET A 1 -9.59 -11.51 -35.86
N GLN A 2 -10.00 -10.25 -36.06
CA GLN A 2 -9.98 -9.23 -34.99
C GLN A 2 -10.85 -9.54 -33.76
N THR A 3 -12.04 -10.11 -33.93
CA THR A 3 -12.94 -10.42 -32.79
C THR A 3 -12.32 -11.42 -31.83
N LYS A 4 -11.60 -12.43 -32.34
CA LYS A 4 -10.93 -13.43 -31.49
C LYS A 4 -9.84 -12.82 -30.61
N LEU A 5 -9.05 -11.87 -31.14
CA LEU A 5 -8.04 -11.17 -30.35
C LEU A 5 -8.66 -10.25 -29.30
N ASN A 6 -9.73 -9.54 -29.66
CA ASN A 6 -10.42 -8.65 -28.73
C ASN A 6 -11.06 -9.42 -27.56
N THR A 7 -11.59 -10.61 -27.83
CA THR A 7 -12.13 -11.50 -26.79
C THR A 7 -11.04 -12.01 -25.85
N VAL A 8 -9.87 -12.39 -26.38
CA VAL A 8 -8.74 -12.84 -25.55
C VAL A 8 -8.24 -11.71 -24.64
N LEU A 9 -8.12 -10.48 -25.16
CA LEU A 9 -7.72 -9.31 -24.36
C LEU A 9 -8.73 -9.01 -23.24
N LEU A 10 -10.03 -9.10 -23.52
CA LEU A 10 -11.08 -8.93 -22.51
C LEU A 10 -11.01 -9.98 -21.41
N ILE A 11 -10.75 -11.24 -21.76
CA ILE A 11 -10.59 -12.32 -20.78
C ILE A 11 -9.39 -12.03 -19.88
N VAL A 12 -8.24 -11.66 -20.45
CA VAL A 12 -7.02 -11.34 -19.68
C VAL A 12 -7.25 -10.16 -18.74
N ALA A 13 -7.87 -9.08 -19.23
CA ALA A 13 -8.18 -7.91 -18.40
C ALA A 13 -9.12 -8.27 -17.23
N THR A 14 -10.12 -9.11 -17.48
CA THR A 14 -11.06 -9.56 -16.44
C THR A 14 -10.34 -10.38 -15.38
N ILE A 15 -9.46 -11.31 -15.77
CA ILE A 15 -8.66 -12.11 -14.85
C ILE A 15 -7.74 -11.22 -14.01
N ALA A 16 -7.10 -10.22 -14.62
CA ALA A 16 -6.22 -9.28 -13.92
C ALA A 16 -6.98 -8.45 -12.87
N LEU A 17 -8.18 -7.97 -13.19
CA LEU A 17 -9.03 -7.21 -12.26
C LEU A 17 -9.50 -8.08 -11.10
N VAL A 18 -9.94 -9.31 -11.35
CA VAL A 18 -10.37 -10.25 -10.30
C VAL A 18 -9.18 -10.59 -9.39
N PHE A 19 -8.01 -10.87 -9.95
CA PHE A 19 -6.81 -11.18 -9.18
C PHE A 19 -6.37 -9.99 -8.34
N THR A 20 -6.37 -8.78 -8.90
CA THR A 20 -5.99 -7.56 -8.18
C THR A 20 -7.01 -7.22 -7.10
N GLY A 21 -8.31 -7.31 -7.39
CA GLY A 21 -9.37 -7.08 -6.41
C GLY A 21 -9.33 -8.08 -5.26
N TYR A 22 -9.14 -9.38 -5.56
CA TYR A 22 -8.96 -10.40 -4.53
C TYR A 22 -7.70 -10.16 -3.73
N ARG A 23 -6.59 -9.82 -4.38
CA ARG A 23 -5.34 -9.49 -3.70
C ARG A 23 -5.46 -8.25 -2.83
N GLU A 24 -6.14 -7.19 -3.24
CA GLU A 24 -6.37 -6.00 -2.42
C GLU A 24 -7.30 -6.30 -1.24
N MET A 25 -8.36 -7.08 -1.45
CA MET A 25 -9.30 -7.47 -0.38
C MET A 25 -8.69 -8.43 0.65
N ASN A 26 -7.82 -9.35 0.21
CA ASN A 26 -7.16 -10.33 1.09
C ASN A 26 -5.75 -9.92 1.52
N SER A 27 -5.11 -8.93 0.89
CA SER A 27 -3.88 -8.37 1.40
C SER A 27 -4.24 -7.63 2.67
N LYS A 28 -3.83 -8.20 3.81
CA LYS A 28 -3.73 -7.42 5.03
C LYS A 28 -3.03 -6.10 4.68
N PRO A 29 -3.54 -4.95 5.16
CA PRO A 29 -2.84 -3.69 4.96
C PRO A 29 -1.41 -3.94 5.39
N GLN A 30 -0.44 -3.69 4.51
CA GLN A 30 0.97 -3.78 4.90
C GLN A 30 1.13 -2.86 6.08
N ILE A 31 1.21 -3.45 7.28
CA ILE A 31 1.50 -2.73 8.49
C ILE A 31 2.95 -2.35 8.30
N HIS A 32 3.16 -1.13 7.81
CA HIS A 32 4.42 -0.46 7.96
C HIS A 32 4.61 -0.38 9.47
N ASP A 33 5.35 -1.35 10.02
CA ASP A 33 5.52 -1.51 11.44
C ASP A 33 6.37 -0.34 11.93
N VAL A 34 5.67 0.69 12.40
CA VAL A 34 6.30 1.85 13.03
C VAL A 34 6.73 1.41 14.42
N ASN A 35 7.84 0.66 14.48
CA ASN A 35 8.47 0.20 15.71
C ASN A 35 8.74 1.40 16.65
N ASP A 36 8.79 1.22 17.96
CA ASP A 36 9.01 2.33 18.91
C ASP A 36 10.30 3.13 18.63
N GLY A 37 11.32 2.47 18.08
CA GLY A 37 12.55 3.12 17.59
C GLY A 37 12.31 4.08 16.40
N ALA A 38 11.31 3.80 15.56
CA ALA A 38 10.89 4.63 14.45
C ALA A 38 10.00 5.82 14.90
N CYS A 39 9.45 5.77 16.11
CA CYS A 39 8.68 6.88 16.70
C CYS A 39 9.52 7.89 17.50
N THR A 40 10.84 7.71 17.53
CA THR A 40 11.74 8.69 18.13
C THR A 40 11.82 9.95 17.27
N GLN A 41 12.00 11.10 17.92
CA GLN A 41 12.13 12.39 17.23
C GLN A 41 13.29 12.39 16.21
N GLU A 42 14.38 11.68 16.53
CA GLU A 42 15.53 11.49 15.65
C GLU A 42 15.19 10.68 14.39
N ALA A 43 14.45 9.58 14.53
CA ALA A 43 14.01 8.77 13.39
C ALA A 43 13.06 9.53 12.47
N ILE A 44 12.10 10.28 13.03
CA ILE A 44 11.16 11.11 12.26
C ILE A 44 11.91 12.23 11.51
N LYS A 45 12.91 12.84 12.14
CA LYS A 45 13.72 13.91 11.55
C LYS A 45 14.70 13.41 10.48
N ALA A 46 15.13 12.15 10.57
CA ALA A 46 15.97 11.50 9.56
C ALA A 46 15.21 11.20 8.24
N ILE A 47 13.88 11.18 8.25
CA ILE A 47 13.07 10.99 7.03
C ILE A 47 13.18 12.25 6.17
N SER A 48 13.71 12.10 4.97
CA SER A 48 13.92 13.19 4.00
C SER A 48 12.63 13.61 3.30
N SER A 49 11.66 12.71 3.19
CA SER A 49 10.33 12.97 2.60
C SER A 49 9.36 13.55 3.63
N ILE A 50 8.83 14.74 3.34
CA ILE A 50 7.88 15.43 4.22
C ILE A 50 6.60 14.61 4.41
N THR A 51 6.13 13.95 3.34
CA THR A 51 4.92 13.12 3.37
C THR A 51 5.11 11.88 4.23
N GLU A 52 6.25 11.19 4.11
CA GLU A 52 6.57 10.03 4.94
C GLU A 52 6.76 10.43 6.41
N ARG A 53 7.38 11.58 6.67
CA ARG A 53 7.53 12.13 8.02
C ARG A 53 6.18 12.38 8.69
N ALA A 54 5.22 12.96 7.96
CA ALA A 54 3.88 13.23 8.45
C ALA A 54 3.10 11.92 8.72
N VAL A 55 3.20 10.95 7.80
CA VAL A 55 2.57 9.63 7.97
C VAL A 55 3.15 8.91 9.19
N GLN A 56 4.47 8.94 9.37
CA GLN A 56 5.12 8.31 10.52
C GLN A 56 4.76 9.00 11.84
N SER A 57 4.78 10.33 11.89
CA SER A 57 4.38 11.09 13.08
C SER A 57 2.92 10.84 13.48
N SER A 58 2.00 10.77 12.52
CA SER A 58 0.58 10.50 12.80
C SER A 58 0.33 9.08 13.30
N ARG A 59 1.06 8.09 12.78
CA ARG A 59 1.01 6.69 13.25
C ARG A 59 1.53 6.54 14.68
N CYS A 60 2.64 7.21 15.01
CA CYS A 60 3.19 7.23 16.36
C CYS A 60 2.24 7.89 17.37
N ALA A 61 1.58 8.99 16.98
CA ALA A 61 0.60 9.67 17.83
C ALA A 61 -0.66 8.81 18.09
N GLN A 62 -1.06 7.96 17.14
CA GLN A 62 -2.17 7.02 17.35
C GLN A 62 -1.84 5.85 18.28
N ARG A 63 -0.55 5.50 18.44
CA ARG A 63 -0.10 4.38 19.29
C ARG A 63 0.02 4.76 20.78
N GLY A 64 0.14 6.06 21.09
CA GLY A 64 0.21 6.58 22.45
C GLY A 64 -1.16 6.83 23.11
N LYS A 65 -2.23 6.27 22.57
CA LYS A 65 -3.62 6.41 23.04
C LYS A 65 -4.15 5.04 23.46
#